data_AF-A0A7C8ZBD8-F1
#
_entry.id   AF-A0A7C8ZBD8-F1
#
_cell.length_a   1.000
_cell.length_b   1.000
_cell.length_c   1.000
_cell.angle_alpha   90.00
_cell.angle_beta   90.00
_cell.angle_gamma   90.00
#
_symmetry.space_group_name_H-M   'P 1'
#
loop_
_entity.id
_entity.type
_entity.pdbx_description
1 polymer ?
#
loop_
_entity_poly.entity_id
_entity_poly.type
_entity_poly.pdbx_seq_one_letter_code
_entity_poly.pdbx_strand_id
1 'polypeptide(L)'
;LRECSIQHSIVGVRSRLEYGVELKDTMMMGADYYQTEAEIASLLAHGRVPIGVGQNTKIRNCIIDKNAKIGRDVIITNKDVSHACTFCVPHLLPYEVNHHRND
;
A
#
# COMPACT_ATOMS: atom_id res chain seq x y z
N LEU A 1 8.25 12.53 2.36
CA LEU A 1 8.96 11.26 2.55
C LEU A 1 9.56 11.28 3.95
N ARG A 2 8.85 10.73 4.94
CA ARG A 2 9.37 10.56 6.29
C ARG A 2 9.80 9.10 6.39
N GLU A 3 11.11 8.85 6.47
CA GLU A 3 11.72 7.53 6.74
C GLU A 3 11.00 6.34 6.07
N CYS A 4 10.99 6.33 4.74
CA CYS A 4 10.52 5.19 3.94
C CYS A 4 11.61 4.75 2.96
N SER A 5 11.70 3.44 2.69
CA SER A 5 12.67 2.87 1.75
C SER A 5 11.96 2.51 0.46
N ILE A 6 12.41 3.07 -0.66
CA ILE A 6 11.87 2.78 -2.00
C ILE A 6 13.04 2.29 -2.85
N GLN A 7 12.98 1.03 -3.28
CA GLN A 7 14.04 0.38 -4.06
C GLN A 7 13.45 -0.21 -5.32
N HIS A 8 14.02 0.12 -6.49
CA HIS A 8 13.57 -0.40 -7.78
C HIS A 8 12.03 -0.37 -7.93
N SER A 9 11.42 0.76 -7.57
CA SER A 9 9.98 0.89 -7.46
C SER A 9 9.52 2.20 -8.06
N ILE A 10 8.31 2.20 -8.62
CA ILE A 10 7.68 3.38 -9.20
C ILE A 10 6.61 3.86 -8.22
N VAL A 11 6.65 5.14 -7.87
CA VAL A 11 5.62 5.77 -7.04
C VAL A 11 4.83 6.76 -7.89
N GLY A 12 3.55 6.46 -8.09
CA GLY A 12 2.62 7.25 -8.88
C GLY A 12 2.21 8.55 -8.19
N VAL A 13 1.47 9.37 -8.91
CA VAL A 13 1.08 10.71 -8.45
C VAL A 13 0.12 10.65 -7.27
N ARG A 14 0.21 11.65 -6.37
CA ARG A 14 -0.62 11.77 -5.16
C ARG A 14 -0.54 10.55 -4.23
N SER A 15 0.50 9.73 -4.36
CA SER A 15 0.76 8.61 -3.46
C SER A 15 1.06 9.11 -2.05
N ARG A 16 0.52 8.38 -1.05
CA ARG A 16 0.80 8.61 0.37
C ARG A 16 1.48 7.39 0.96
N LEU A 17 2.67 7.59 1.50
CA LEU A 17 3.45 6.58 2.21
C LEU A 17 3.73 7.10 3.62
N GLU A 18 3.32 6.33 4.62
CA GLU A 18 3.58 6.64 6.02
C GLU A 18 5.00 6.20 6.45
N TYR A 19 5.33 6.49 7.71
CA TYR A 19 6.62 6.14 8.32
C TYR A 19 6.90 4.63 8.27
N GLY A 20 8.15 4.25 8.00
CA GLY A 20 8.60 2.86 8.06
C GLY A 20 8.11 2.00 6.89
N VAL A 21 7.57 2.61 5.83
CA VAL A 21 7.15 1.87 4.63
C VAL A 21 8.37 1.44 3.81
N GLU A 22 8.40 0.17 3.43
CA GLU A 22 9.37 -0.41 2.50
C GLU A 22 8.68 -0.85 1.20
N LEU A 23 9.02 -0.23 0.08
CA LEU A 23 8.62 -0.64 -1.27
C LEU A 23 9.83 -1.19 -2.01
N LYS A 24 9.73 -2.42 -2.50
CA LYS A 24 10.77 -3.04 -3.31
C LYS A 24 10.18 -3.74 -4.53
N ASP A 25 10.77 -3.55 -5.71
CA ASP A 25 10.30 -4.16 -6.96
C ASP A 25 8.78 -3.96 -7.15
N THR A 26 8.27 -2.76 -6.84
CA THR A 26 6.83 -2.48 -6.72
C THR A 26 6.43 -1.26 -7.55
N MET A 27 5.25 -1.31 -8.17
CA MET A 27 4.66 -0.17 -8.87
C MET A 27 3.40 0.31 -8.12
N MET A 28 3.41 1.53 -7.59
CA MET A 28 2.23 2.16 -7.01
C MET A 28 1.61 3.14 -8.01
N MET A 29 0.34 2.95 -8.35
CA MET A 29 -0.35 3.86 -9.29
C MET A 29 -0.67 5.22 -8.68
N GLY A 30 -0.88 5.28 -7.36
CA GLY A 30 -1.13 6.52 -6.62
C GLY A 30 -2.61 6.79 -6.37
N ALA A 31 -3.03 8.06 -6.43
CA ALA A 31 -4.40 8.45 -6.10
C ALA A 31 -4.97 9.54 -7.03
N ASP A 32 -6.29 9.54 -7.17
CA ASP A 32 -7.01 10.59 -7.92
C ASP A 32 -7.09 11.90 -7.13
N TYR A 33 -7.16 11.80 -5.80
CA TYR A 33 -7.37 12.93 -4.90
C TYR A 33 -6.54 12.81 -3.63
N TYR A 34 -6.25 13.95 -3.02
CA TYR A 34 -5.68 14.02 -1.68
C TYR A 34 -6.79 13.96 -0.65
N GLN A 35 -6.56 13.24 0.45
CA GLN A 35 -7.41 13.32 1.64
C GLN A 35 -6.84 14.38 2.58
N THR A 36 -7.71 15.21 3.12
CA THR A 36 -7.36 16.19 4.14
C THR A 36 -7.02 15.51 5.46
N GLU A 37 -6.23 16.17 6.31
CA GLU A 37 -5.87 15.64 7.62
C GLU A 37 -7.10 15.35 8.49
N ALA A 38 -8.15 16.18 8.39
CA ALA A 38 -9.40 15.98 9.11
C ALA A 38 -10.15 14.72 8.66
N GLU A 39 -10.20 14.46 7.34
CA GLU A 39 -10.81 13.23 6.80
C GLU A 39 -10.04 11.99 7.24
N ILE A 40 -8.71 12.05 7.22
CA ILE A 40 -7.85 10.95 7.65
C ILE A 40 -8.02 10.68 9.14
N ALA A 41 -7.99 11.72 9.98
CA ALA A 41 -8.22 11.59 11.41
C ALA A 41 -9.61 11.01 11.71
N SER A 42 -10.64 11.45 10.98
CA SER A 42 -11.98 10.88 11.08
C SER A 42 -12.00 9.41 10.68
N LEU A 43 -11.41 9.03 9.54
CA LEU A 43 -11.35 7.63 9.11
C LEU A 43 -10.66 6.75 10.17
N LEU A 44 -9.50 7.18 10.67
CA LEU A 44 -8.76 6.47 11.69
C LEU A 44 -9.56 6.34 13.00
N ALA A 45 -10.26 7.40 13.43
CA ALA A 45 -11.13 7.37 14.61
C ALA A 45 -12.29 6.37 14.48
N HIS A 46 -12.77 6.13 13.24
CA HIS A 46 -13.78 5.13 12.94
C HIS A 46 -13.17 3.74 12.60
N GLY A 47 -11.88 3.53 12.84
CA GLY A 47 -11.19 2.27 12.56
C GLY A 47 -11.03 1.95 11.07
N ARG A 48 -11.15 2.96 10.19
CA ARG A 48 -11.02 2.83 8.73
C ARG A 48 -9.61 3.22 8.28
N VAL A 49 -9.17 2.61 7.18
CA VAL A 49 -7.86 2.86 6.58
C VAL A 49 -7.96 3.99 5.54
N PRO A 50 -7.12 5.04 5.61
CA PRO A 50 -7.04 6.07 4.58
C PRO A 50 -6.38 5.54 3.29
N ILE A 51 -6.46 6.31 2.22
CA ILE A 51 -5.78 6.03 0.95
C ILE A 51 -4.27 6.15 1.13
N GLY A 52 -3.56 5.16 0.59
CA GLY A 52 -2.11 5.05 0.67
C GLY A 52 -1.66 3.83 1.43
N VAL A 53 -0.42 3.89 1.90
CA VAL A 53 0.27 2.81 2.62
C VAL A 53 0.53 3.23 4.06
N GLY A 54 -0.04 2.49 5.01
CA GLY A 54 0.10 2.72 6.44
C GLY A 54 1.49 2.37 6.99
N GLN A 55 1.72 2.75 8.25
CA GLN A 55 3.03 2.66 8.90
C GLN A 55 3.58 1.23 8.95
N ASN A 56 4.91 1.10 8.93
CA ASN A 56 5.64 -0.16 9.07
C ASN A 56 5.26 -1.25 8.04
N THR A 57 4.72 -0.85 6.90
CA THR A 57 4.25 -1.78 5.86
C THR A 57 5.36 -2.13 4.88
N LYS A 58 5.45 -3.41 4.51
CA LYS A 58 6.46 -3.92 3.58
C LYS A 58 5.80 -4.52 2.36
N ILE A 59 6.13 -4.01 1.18
CA ILE A 59 5.53 -4.43 -0.09
C ILE A 59 6.63 -4.79 -1.07
N ARG A 60 6.56 -6.02 -1.60
CA ARG A 60 7.56 -6.57 -2.52
C ARG A 60 6.92 -7.28 -3.70
N ASN A 61 7.43 -7.01 -4.91
CA ASN A 61 7.05 -7.69 -6.15
C ASN A 61 5.54 -7.58 -6.47
N CYS A 62 4.98 -6.37 -6.33
CA CYS A 62 3.54 -6.11 -6.43
C CYS A 62 3.21 -4.86 -7.25
N ILE A 63 1.97 -4.78 -7.74
CA ILE A 63 1.40 -3.57 -8.31
C ILE A 63 0.28 -3.09 -7.37
N ILE A 64 0.45 -1.90 -6.81
CA ILE A 64 -0.53 -1.23 -5.94
C ILE A 64 -1.43 -0.36 -6.82
N ASP A 65 -2.70 -0.72 -6.86
CA ASP A 65 -3.72 -0.03 -7.67
C ASP A 65 -4.02 1.38 -7.14
N LYS A 66 -4.70 2.16 -7.97
CA LYS A 66 -5.10 3.52 -7.67
C LYS A 66 -6.07 3.55 -6.48
N ASN A 67 -5.88 4.53 -5.59
CA ASN A 67 -6.69 4.71 -4.38
C ASN A 67 -6.67 3.50 -3.42
N ALA A 68 -5.63 2.65 -3.49
CA ALA A 68 -5.44 1.55 -2.55
C ALA A 68 -5.41 2.04 -1.09
N LYS A 69 -5.94 1.22 -0.19
CA LYS A 69 -6.01 1.49 1.26
C LYS A 69 -5.34 0.36 1.99
N ILE A 70 -4.07 0.56 2.33
CA ILE A 70 -3.25 -0.45 3.02
C ILE A 70 -3.02 0.02 4.45
N GLY A 71 -3.38 -0.84 5.40
CA GLY A 71 -3.28 -0.58 6.83
C GLY A 71 -1.83 -0.44 7.33
N ARG A 72 -1.68 -0.33 8.65
CA ARG A 72 -0.37 -0.40 9.32
C ARG A 72 0.04 -1.86 9.54
N ASP A 73 1.36 -2.08 9.62
CA ASP A 73 1.98 -3.38 9.92
C ASP A 73 1.59 -4.49 8.92
N VAL A 74 1.33 -4.11 7.66
CA VAL A 74 0.96 -5.06 6.60
C VAL A 74 2.22 -5.55 5.89
N ILE A 75 2.27 -6.85 5.59
CA ILE A 75 3.33 -7.44 4.75
C ILE A 75 2.68 -8.04 3.51
N ILE A 76 3.07 -7.54 2.34
CA ILE A 76 2.67 -8.05 1.04
C ILE A 76 3.94 -8.46 0.32
N THR A 77 4.15 -9.75 0.16
CA THR A 77 5.31 -10.28 -0.55
C THR A 77 4.85 -11.37 -1.49
N ASN A 78 5.11 -11.19 -2.78
CA ASN A 78 4.90 -12.26 -3.73
C ASN A 78 6.20 -13.06 -3.89
N LYS A 79 6.18 -14.31 -3.42
CA LYS A 79 7.33 -15.23 -3.49
C LYS A 79 7.50 -15.86 -4.88
N ASP A 80 6.44 -15.91 -5.68
CA ASP A 80 6.49 -16.42 -7.03
C ASP A 80 6.72 -15.28 -8.03
N VAL A 81 7.90 -15.30 -8.66
CA VAL A 81 8.35 -14.33 -9.66
C VAL A 81 7.63 -14.46 -11.01
N SER A 82 6.74 -15.42 -11.18
CA SER A 82 6.07 -15.68 -12.46
C SER A 82 5.08 -14.57 -12.84
N HIS A 83 4.40 -13.93 -11.87
CA HIS A 83 3.43 -12.87 -12.11
C HIS A 83 3.44 -11.86 -10.96
N ALA A 84 3.48 -10.54 -11.23
CA ALA A 84 3.31 -9.55 -10.16
C ALA A 84 1.88 -9.61 -9.58
N CYS A 85 1.74 -9.61 -8.25
CA CYS A 85 0.43 -9.55 -7.61
C CYS A 85 -0.22 -8.18 -7.93
N THR A 86 -1.17 -8.15 -8.85
CA THR A 86 -1.80 -6.89 -9.33
C THR A 86 -3.02 -6.46 -8.51
N PHE A 87 -3.40 -7.18 -7.45
CA PHE A 87 -4.59 -6.84 -6.67
C PHE A 87 -4.22 -6.57 -5.21
N CYS A 88 -3.96 -5.32 -4.87
CA CYS A 88 -4.18 -4.85 -3.51
C CYS A 88 -5.48 -4.04 -3.49
N VAL A 89 -6.55 -4.81 -3.28
CA VAL A 89 -7.97 -4.46 -3.13
C VAL A 89 -8.16 -3.17 -2.32
N PRO A 90 -9.19 -2.35 -2.60
CA PRO A 90 -9.54 -1.16 -1.80
C PRO A 90 -9.94 -1.42 -0.32
N HIS A 91 -9.77 -2.65 0.19
CA HIS A 91 -10.23 -3.11 1.49
C HIS A 91 -9.31 -4.16 2.15
N LEU A 92 -7.98 -3.98 2.11
CA LEU A 92 -7.11 -4.76 3.00
C LEU A 92 -7.14 -4.18 4.43
N LEU A 93 -7.96 -4.81 5.25
CA LEU A 93 -7.88 -4.84 6.72
C LEU A 93 -6.48 -5.35 7.19
N PRO A 94 -6.10 -5.23 8.48
CA PRO A 94 -4.71 -5.24 8.94
C PRO A 94 -4.00 -6.61 8.96
N TYR A 95 -4.29 -7.50 7.99
CA TYR A 95 -3.73 -8.84 7.91
C TYR A 95 -2.68 -8.98 6.80
N GLU A 96 -1.67 -9.81 7.06
CA GLU A 96 -0.72 -10.30 6.05
C GLU A 96 -1.49 -10.98 4.91
N VAL A 97 -1.27 -10.55 3.68
CA VAL A 97 -1.88 -11.18 2.51
C VAL A 97 -0.78 -11.82 1.68
N ASN A 98 -0.59 -13.12 1.90
CA ASN A 98 0.14 -14.01 0.99
C ASN A 98 -0.84 -14.44 -0.13
N HIS A 99 -0.99 -13.61 -1.16
CA HIS A 99 -1.80 -14.00 -2.31
C HIS A 99 -0.96 -14.83 -3.31
N HIS A 100 -1.23 -16.13 -3.38
CA HIS A 100 -1.20 -16.84 -4.67
C HIS A 100 -2.49 -16.42 -5.41
N ARG A 101 -2.40 -16.00 -6.67
CA ARG A 101 -3.61 -15.95 -7.51
C ARG A 101 -3.98 -17.38 -7.85
N ASN A 102 -5.23 -17.76 -7.56
CA ASN A 102 -5.92 -18.76 -8.34
C ASN A 102 -6.29 -18.10 -9.67
N ASP A 103 -5.69 -18.61 -10.74
CA ASP A 103 -6.20 -18.82 -12.10
C ASP A 103 -7.24 -17.81 -12.65
#